data_AF-A0A9C9DGX4-F1
#
_entry.id   AF-A0A9C9DGX4-F1
#
_cell.length_a   1.000
_cell.length_b   1.000
_cell.length_c   1.000
_cell.angle_alpha   90.00
_cell.angle_beta   90.00
_cell.angle_gamma   90.00
#
_symmetry.space_group_name_H-M   'P 1'
#
loop_
_entity.id
_entity.type
_entity.pdbx_description
1 polymer ?
#
loop_
_entity_poly.entity_id
_entity_poly.type
_entity_poly.pdbx_seq_one_letter_code
_entity_poly.pdbx_strand_id
1 'polypeptide(L)'
;MTRTIRAPRGTQITCKGWLQEAAMRMLMNNLDPDVAGDPENLIVYGGRGRAARNWECFDAIIAALKELENDETLLVQSGKPVAVFRTHPDAPRVLLANSNLVPKWATQEYFDELERKGLIMYGQMTAGSWIYIGTQGILQGTYETLGSLSQQHFGGSLKGKFVLTAGLGEMGGAQPLAITMNEGVGLIVEIDPWRAERRLKTRYLDVISHDLEDAMTKVEEALRREEPLSVGLIGNAADIFPRLVEYGVTPDVVTDQTPAHDPLSYVPHDMTLEEALALREKDPEEYTRRSMESMARHCQAMLDLQKKGAVVFDYGNNLRQRAYDAGVKDAFDYPGFVPAYIRPLFCEGKGPFRWVTLSGDPEDLYRTDEEILKLFPEDEHLARWIRLAREKVEFQGLPARICWLGYGERAKAGLVFNDLVASGEVSAPIVIGRDHLDAGSVASPNRETEGMLDGSDAISDWPILNALLNAVGGATWVSFHHGGGVGIGYSQHAGQVIVADGTPEAAKRLERVLTTDPGLGIVRHADAGYPEAIAAAKRHGIKMPMLK
;
A
#
# COMPACT_ATOMS: atom_id res chain seq x y z
N MET A 1 1.56 30.26 9.52
CA MET A 1 1.18 30.08 8.11
C MET A 1 1.26 28.61 7.81
N THR A 2 0.18 28.02 7.32
CA THR A 2 0.11 26.60 6.98
C THR A 2 0.97 26.33 5.74
N ARG A 3 1.94 25.42 5.84
CA ARG A 3 2.89 25.14 4.75
C ARG A 3 2.26 24.17 3.78
N THR A 4 2.16 24.56 2.51
CA THR A 4 1.70 23.69 1.43
C THR A 4 2.90 23.17 0.64
N ILE A 5 3.04 21.84 0.55
CA ILE A 5 4.11 21.17 -0.20
C ILE A 5 3.53 20.58 -1.48
N ARG A 6 4.24 20.73 -2.61
CA ARG A 6 3.97 20.02 -3.86
C ARG A 6 5.29 19.74 -4.57
N ALA A 7 5.39 18.61 -5.25
CA ALA A 7 6.61 18.31 -6.00
C ALA A 7 6.80 19.29 -7.17
N PRO A 8 8.03 19.77 -7.43
CA PRO A 8 8.36 20.48 -8.66
C PRO A 8 7.91 19.72 -9.92
N ARG A 9 7.54 20.46 -10.97
CA ARG A 9 7.04 19.94 -12.25
C ARG A 9 7.95 20.37 -13.40
N GLY A 10 7.81 19.74 -14.56
CA GLY A 10 8.58 20.03 -15.77
C GLY A 10 10.04 19.56 -15.70
N THR A 11 10.86 20.05 -16.63
CA THR A 11 12.23 19.58 -16.86
C THR A 11 13.31 20.33 -16.09
N GLN A 12 12.97 21.45 -15.44
CA GLN A 12 13.92 22.22 -14.64
C GLN A 12 14.23 21.49 -13.34
N ILE A 13 15.52 21.29 -13.03
CA ILE A 13 15.97 20.61 -11.82
C ILE A 13 16.54 21.61 -10.80
N THR A 14 16.39 21.30 -9.52
CA THR A 14 16.98 22.06 -8.41
C THR A 14 18.18 21.32 -7.79
N CYS A 15 18.20 19.99 -7.87
CA CYS A 15 19.32 19.18 -7.43
C CYS A 15 20.42 19.08 -8.50
N LYS A 16 21.58 18.52 -8.12
CA LYS A 16 22.75 18.31 -9.01
C LYS A 16 22.54 17.23 -10.10
N GLY A 17 21.48 16.43 -9.99
CA GLY A 17 21.14 15.39 -10.96
C GLY A 17 19.70 14.91 -10.81
N TRP A 18 19.22 14.21 -11.84
CA TRP A 18 17.84 13.69 -11.88
C TRP A 18 17.56 12.64 -10.81
N LEU A 19 18.57 11.89 -10.36
CA LEU A 19 18.40 10.89 -9.31
C LEU A 19 18.07 11.51 -7.96
N GLN A 20 18.73 12.63 -7.61
CA GLN A 20 18.48 13.39 -6.39
C GLN A 20 17.18 14.21 -6.52
N GLU A 21 16.95 14.81 -7.68
CA GLU A 21 15.72 15.54 -8.00
C GLU A 21 14.50 14.62 -7.86
N ALA A 22 14.58 13.38 -8.34
CA ALA A 22 13.52 12.38 -8.22
C ALA A 22 13.18 12.09 -6.76
N ALA A 23 14.18 11.83 -5.91
CA ALA A 23 13.97 11.61 -4.48
C ALA A 23 13.33 12.82 -3.81
N MET A 24 13.77 14.04 -4.15
CA MET A 24 13.20 15.29 -3.62
C MET A 24 11.74 15.46 -4.06
N ARG A 25 11.45 15.30 -5.36
CA ARG A 25 10.10 15.39 -5.90
C ARG A 25 9.18 14.37 -5.27
N MET A 26 9.62 13.12 -5.12
CA MET A 26 8.79 12.09 -4.51
C MET A 26 8.55 12.32 -3.01
N LEU A 27 9.54 12.81 -2.25
CA LEU A 27 9.32 13.24 -0.87
C LEU A 27 8.27 14.34 -0.78
N MET A 28 8.32 15.33 -1.68
CA MET A 28 7.34 16.40 -1.74
C MET A 28 5.96 15.92 -2.24
N ASN A 29 5.92 14.96 -3.16
CA ASN A 29 4.67 14.36 -3.64
C ASN A 29 3.94 13.60 -2.53
N ASN A 30 4.68 12.90 -1.67
CA ASN A 30 4.14 12.26 -0.48
C ASN A 30 3.43 13.24 0.48
N LEU A 31 3.69 14.55 0.39
CA LEU A 31 3.08 15.59 1.21
C LEU A 31 2.18 16.54 0.43
N ASP A 32 1.89 16.23 -0.83
CA ASP A 32 0.92 16.99 -1.62
C ASP A 32 -0.48 16.87 -0.95
N PRO A 33 -1.21 17.97 -0.69
CA PRO A 33 -2.58 17.91 -0.13
C PRO A 33 -3.56 17.06 -0.95
N ASP A 34 -3.29 16.88 -2.24
CA ASP A 34 -4.09 16.03 -3.12
C ASP A 34 -3.72 14.54 -2.95
N VAL A 35 -2.60 14.24 -2.29
CA VAL A 35 -2.04 12.89 -2.06
C VAL A 35 -2.17 12.46 -0.62
N ALA A 36 -1.60 13.22 0.32
CA ALA A 36 -1.50 12.89 1.74
C ALA A 36 -2.83 13.07 2.48
N GLY A 37 -3.03 12.29 3.54
CA GLY A 37 -4.18 12.44 4.44
C GLY A 37 -4.08 13.62 5.39
N ASP A 38 -2.89 13.91 5.93
CA ASP A 38 -2.65 15.05 6.83
C ASP A 38 -1.20 15.57 6.66
N PRO A 39 -0.93 16.28 5.54
CA PRO A 39 0.42 16.73 5.20
C PRO A 39 0.98 17.79 6.16
N GLU A 40 0.12 18.52 6.89
CA GLU A 40 0.54 19.54 7.85
C GLU A 40 1.32 18.94 9.02
N ASN A 41 0.95 17.72 9.39
CA ASN A 41 1.65 16.91 10.40
C ASN A 41 2.62 15.88 9.78
N LEU A 42 2.97 16.07 8.51
CA LEU A 42 3.82 15.17 7.70
C LEU A 42 3.23 13.76 7.49
N ILE A 43 1.95 13.55 7.84
CA ILE A 43 1.28 12.25 7.79
C ILE A 43 0.78 12.01 6.37
N VAL A 44 1.29 10.94 5.77
CA VAL A 44 0.91 10.51 4.43
C VAL A 44 -0.32 9.61 4.52
N TYR A 45 -0.25 8.49 5.24
CA TYR A 45 -1.36 7.54 5.41
C TYR A 45 -1.14 6.56 6.57
N GLY A 46 -2.15 5.72 6.83
CA GLY A 46 -2.03 4.54 7.69
C GLY A 46 -1.86 4.87 9.18
N GLY A 47 -2.75 5.70 9.71
CA GLY A 47 -2.59 6.27 11.06
C GLY A 47 -1.53 7.36 11.04
N ARG A 48 -0.38 7.11 11.67
CA ARG A 48 0.71 8.08 11.86
C ARG A 48 1.89 7.91 10.89
N GLY A 49 1.70 7.29 9.73
CA GLY A 49 2.77 7.07 8.75
C GLY A 49 3.26 8.40 8.15
N ARG A 50 4.50 8.79 8.44
CA ARG A 50 5.05 10.11 8.05
C ARG A 50 6.13 10.05 6.98
N ALA A 51 6.28 11.14 6.23
CA ALA A 51 7.33 11.30 5.20
C ALA A 51 8.69 11.73 5.77
N ALA A 52 8.69 12.47 6.88
CA ALA A 52 9.87 12.91 7.62
C ALA A 52 9.52 13.03 9.12
N ARG A 53 10.53 12.97 9.99
CA ARG A 53 10.28 12.87 11.45
C ARG A 53 9.55 14.08 12.01
N ASN A 54 9.98 15.26 11.57
CA ASN A 54 9.45 16.57 11.91
C ASN A 54 9.87 17.56 10.81
N TRP A 55 9.37 18.79 10.87
CA TRP A 55 9.61 19.80 9.84
C TRP A 55 11.09 20.18 9.69
N GLU A 56 11.84 20.23 10.80
CA GLU A 56 13.30 20.47 10.76
C GLU A 56 14.01 19.37 9.96
N CYS A 57 13.65 18.10 10.19
CA CYS A 57 14.19 16.99 9.42
C CYS A 57 13.78 17.05 7.94
N PHE A 58 12.53 17.44 7.64
CA PHE A 58 12.09 17.63 6.26
C PHE A 58 12.96 18.68 5.54
N ASP A 59 13.15 19.85 6.14
CA ASP A 59 13.94 20.93 5.55
C ASP A 59 15.41 20.52 5.37
N ALA A 60 15.97 19.81 6.35
CA ALA A 60 17.33 19.27 6.26
C ALA A 60 17.46 18.20 5.15
N ILE A 61 16.45 17.35 4.93
CA ILE A 61 16.45 16.38 3.82
C ILE A 61 16.43 17.11 2.47
N ILE A 62 15.55 18.11 2.31
CA ILE A 62 15.47 18.90 1.08
C ILE A 62 16.80 19.60 0.80
N ALA A 63 17.42 20.22 1.82
CA ALA A 63 18.73 20.86 1.66
C ALA A 63 19.82 19.85 1.29
N ALA A 64 19.87 18.70 1.97
CA ALA A 64 20.84 17.65 1.67
C ALA A 64 20.69 17.11 0.24
N LEU A 65 19.47 16.84 -0.23
CA LEU A 65 19.22 16.33 -1.59
C LEU A 65 19.62 17.33 -2.68
N LYS A 66 19.53 18.64 -2.43
CA LYS A 66 19.97 19.66 -3.38
C LYS A 66 21.49 19.70 -3.55
N GLU A 67 22.22 19.45 -2.47
CA GLU A 67 23.69 19.47 -2.46
C GLU A 67 24.35 18.12 -2.75
N LEU A 68 23.59 17.02 -2.68
CA LEU A 68 24.10 15.65 -2.81
C LEU A 68 24.71 15.38 -4.20
N GLU A 69 25.97 14.95 -4.24
CA GLU A 69 26.67 14.60 -5.47
C GLU A 69 26.22 13.24 -6.06
N ASN A 70 26.61 12.98 -7.31
CA ASN A 70 26.24 11.74 -8.02
C ASN A 70 26.94 10.49 -7.50
N ASP A 71 28.06 10.63 -6.77
CA ASP A 71 28.79 9.55 -6.12
C ASP A 71 28.64 9.58 -4.59
N GLU A 72 27.58 10.22 -4.08
CA GLU A 72 27.25 10.27 -2.66
C GLU A 72 25.93 9.56 -2.34
N THR A 73 25.79 9.19 -1.06
CA THR A 73 24.58 8.56 -0.50
C THR A 73 24.18 9.24 0.80
N LEU A 74 22.94 9.73 0.87
CA LEU A 74 22.29 10.25 2.07
C LEU A 74 21.73 9.09 2.91
N LEU A 75 21.99 9.11 4.22
CA LEU A 75 21.41 8.18 5.18
C LEU A 75 20.25 8.84 5.93
N VAL A 76 19.07 8.21 5.87
CA VAL A 76 17.86 8.65 6.60
C VAL A 76 17.50 7.63 7.66
N GLN A 77 17.62 8.01 8.93
CA GLN A 77 17.23 7.18 10.07
C GLN A 77 15.88 7.68 10.59
N SER A 78 14.84 6.85 10.52
CA SER A 78 13.47 7.20 10.98
C SER A 78 13.07 8.62 10.64
N GLY A 79 13.11 8.94 9.34
CA GLY A 79 12.75 10.25 8.79
C GLY A 79 13.69 11.43 9.12
N LYS A 80 14.91 11.17 9.62
CA LYS A 80 15.93 12.19 9.93
C LYS A 80 17.16 11.99 9.04
N PRO A 81 17.69 13.03 8.36
CA PRO A 81 18.94 12.93 7.60
C PRO A 81 20.11 12.93 8.59
N VAL A 82 20.86 11.83 8.67
CA VAL A 82 21.89 11.66 9.72
C VAL A 82 23.33 11.75 9.22
N ALA A 83 23.58 11.44 7.94
CA ALA A 83 24.91 11.52 7.35
C ALA A 83 24.84 11.48 5.82
N VAL A 84 25.89 11.99 5.18
CA VAL A 84 26.18 11.77 3.75
C VAL A 84 27.56 11.13 3.67
N PHE A 85 27.68 10.06 2.88
CA PHE A 85 28.96 9.41 2.61
C PHE A 85 29.18 9.29 1.12
N ARG A 86 30.44 9.44 0.69
CA ARG A 86 30.85 9.10 -0.67
C ARG A 86 30.75 7.58 -0.89
N THR A 87 30.11 7.19 -1.98
CA THR A 87 29.94 5.81 -2.45
C THR A 87 30.41 5.71 -3.90
N HIS A 88 29.50 5.53 -4.86
CA HIS A 88 29.77 5.47 -6.30
C HIS A 88 28.50 5.76 -7.12
N PRO A 89 28.60 6.11 -8.42
CA PRO A 89 27.45 6.48 -9.24
C PRO A 89 26.33 5.42 -9.31
N ASP A 90 26.70 4.14 -9.33
CA ASP A 90 25.72 3.04 -9.37
C ASP A 90 25.09 2.70 -8.00
N ALA A 91 25.56 3.29 -6.90
CA ALA A 91 24.96 3.08 -5.57
C ALA A 91 23.64 3.86 -5.44
N PRO A 92 22.79 3.54 -4.45
CA PRO A 92 21.65 4.38 -4.11
C PRO A 92 22.08 5.78 -3.68
N ARG A 93 21.33 6.80 -4.10
CA ARG A 93 21.45 8.18 -3.61
C ARG A 93 20.93 8.32 -2.19
N VAL A 94 19.97 7.48 -1.79
CA VAL A 94 19.40 7.51 -0.44
C VAL A 94 19.23 6.10 0.12
N LEU A 95 19.64 5.90 1.37
CA LEU A 95 19.34 4.69 2.14
C LEU A 95 18.52 5.06 3.37
N LEU A 96 17.39 4.37 3.56
CA LEU A 96 16.43 4.67 4.62
C LEU A 96 16.23 3.48 5.56
N ALA A 97 16.27 3.74 6.87
CA ALA A 97 15.94 2.76 7.91
C ALA A 97 14.94 3.37 8.89
N ASN A 98 13.66 3.01 8.76
CA ASN A 98 12.58 3.64 9.51
C ASN A 98 11.90 2.66 10.48
N SER A 99 11.65 3.11 11.72
CA SER A 99 10.85 2.39 12.72
C SER A 99 11.43 1.07 13.25
N ASN A 100 12.67 0.75 12.89
CA ASN A 100 13.35 -0.48 13.30
C ASN A 100 13.68 -0.44 14.81
N LEU A 101 13.29 -1.48 15.52
CA LEU A 101 13.56 -1.69 16.94
C LEU A 101 14.15 -3.08 17.12
N VAL A 102 15.03 -3.24 18.11
CA VAL A 102 15.53 -4.57 18.50
C VAL A 102 14.31 -5.41 18.93
N PRO A 103 14.17 -6.70 18.51
CA PRO A 103 12.90 -7.42 18.60
C PRO A 103 12.23 -7.42 19.97
N LYS A 104 13.00 -7.52 21.07
CA LYS A 104 12.44 -7.49 22.43
C LYS A 104 11.77 -6.15 22.80
N TRP A 105 12.15 -5.08 22.13
CA TRP A 105 11.63 -3.71 22.31
C TRP A 105 10.67 -3.30 21.18
N ALA A 106 10.39 -4.19 20.22
CA ALA A 106 9.49 -3.94 19.10
C ALA A 106 8.01 -4.00 19.55
N THR A 107 7.65 -3.16 20.52
CA THR A 107 6.32 -3.03 21.10
C THR A 107 5.77 -1.63 20.84
N GLN A 108 4.45 -1.49 20.72
CA GLN A 108 3.80 -0.21 20.45
C GLN A 108 4.11 0.81 21.55
N GLU A 109 4.11 0.40 22.82
CA GLU A 109 4.34 1.25 23.99
C GLU A 109 5.73 1.89 23.96
N TYR A 110 6.76 1.10 23.66
CA TYR A 110 8.14 1.59 23.55
C TYR A 110 8.34 2.48 22.32
N PHE A 111 7.69 2.15 21.19
CA PHE A 111 7.68 3.02 20.02
C PHE A 111 7.09 4.40 20.36
N ASP A 112 5.94 4.45 21.03
CA ASP A 112 5.28 5.69 21.43
C ASP A 112 6.11 6.49 22.45
N GLU A 113 6.82 5.83 23.36
CA GLU A 113 7.78 6.48 24.26
C GLU A 113 8.89 7.20 23.48
N LEU A 114 9.49 6.53 22.49
CA LEU A 114 10.53 7.12 21.64
C LEU A 114 9.99 8.23 20.74
N GLU A 115 8.76 8.10 20.26
CA GLU A 115 8.11 9.11 19.43
C GLU A 115 7.88 10.39 20.24
N ARG A 116 7.37 10.28 21.48
CA ARG A 116 7.23 11.43 22.40
C ARG A 116 8.56 12.13 22.69
N LYS A 117 9.67 11.39 22.68
CA LYS A 117 11.04 11.94 22.82
C LYS A 117 11.62 12.51 21.52
N GLY A 118 10.90 12.43 20.39
CA GLY A 118 11.38 12.88 19.08
C GLY A 118 12.49 12.01 18.47
N LEU A 119 12.61 10.74 18.91
CA LEU A 119 13.72 9.85 18.54
C LEU A 119 13.40 8.91 17.39
N ILE A 120 12.12 8.69 17.09
CA ILE A 120 11.65 7.75 16.06
C ILE A 120 10.51 8.36 15.23
N MET A 121 10.19 7.71 14.13
CA MET A 121 9.10 8.04 13.22
C MET A 121 8.50 6.73 12.71
N TYR A 122 7.17 6.68 12.55
CA TYR A 122 6.53 5.56 11.87
C TYR A 122 6.59 5.76 10.36
N GLY A 123 7.33 4.89 9.67
CA GLY A 123 7.52 4.99 8.22
C GLY A 123 6.39 4.37 7.39
N GLN A 124 5.49 3.61 8.02
CA GLN A 124 4.59 2.69 7.30
C GLN A 124 5.42 1.90 6.26
N MET A 125 4.93 1.73 5.06
CA MET A 125 5.63 1.18 3.91
C MET A 125 6.11 2.34 3.05
N THR A 126 5.22 2.96 2.27
CA THR A 126 5.58 3.97 1.25
C THR A 126 5.61 5.41 1.74
N ALA A 127 5.17 5.67 2.98
CA ALA A 127 5.15 7.01 3.56
C ALA A 127 6.59 7.50 3.80
N GLY A 128 7.38 6.75 4.57
CA GLY A 128 8.75 7.09 4.93
C GLY A 128 9.79 6.75 3.85
N SER A 129 9.38 6.10 2.76
CA SER A 129 10.24 5.71 1.62
C SER A 129 9.91 6.43 0.32
N TRP A 130 9.02 7.41 0.38
CA TRP A 130 8.77 8.38 -0.70
C TRP A 130 8.35 7.74 -2.02
N ILE A 131 7.33 6.88 -1.99
CA ILE A 131 6.79 6.25 -3.20
C ILE A 131 5.27 6.08 -3.12
N TYR A 132 4.62 6.96 -2.36
CA TYR A 132 3.18 6.98 -2.22
C TYR A 132 2.55 7.78 -3.37
N ILE A 133 1.51 7.21 -3.98
CA ILE A 133 0.85 7.74 -5.19
C ILE A 133 -0.65 7.94 -4.98
N GLY A 134 -1.02 8.27 -3.74
CA GLY A 134 -2.41 8.34 -3.32
C GLY A 134 -3.08 6.96 -3.27
N THR A 135 -4.41 7.00 -3.27
CA THR A 135 -5.30 5.85 -3.14
C THR A 135 -5.05 4.79 -4.22
N GLN A 136 -4.59 5.22 -5.39
CA GLN A 136 -4.27 4.34 -6.51
C GLN A 136 -3.22 3.27 -6.14
N GLY A 137 -2.30 3.56 -5.21
CA GLY A 137 -1.20 2.65 -4.86
C GLY A 137 -1.63 1.25 -4.42
N ILE A 138 -2.78 1.12 -3.77
CA ILE A 138 -3.35 -0.16 -3.33
C ILE A 138 -4.53 -0.62 -4.21
N LEU A 139 -5.08 0.25 -5.06
CA LEU A 139 -6.29 0.00 -5.83
C LEU A 139 -6.24 -1.30 -6.63
N GLN A 140 -5.15 -1.54 -7.37
CA GLN A 140 -5.05 -2.79 -8.12
C GLN A 140 -4.98 -4.00 -7.19
N GLY A 141 -4.25 -3.93 -6.08
CA GLY A 141 -4.21 -5.04 -5.11
C GLY A 141 -5.60 -5.40 -4.58
N THR A 142 -6.43 -4.40 -4.33
CA THR A 142 -7.84 -4.59 -3.90
C THR A 142 -8.69 -5.15 -5.04
N TYR A 143 -8.50 -4.63 -6.26
CA TYR A 143 -9.17 -5.13 -7.47
C TYR A 143 -8.81 -6.61 -7.74
N GLU A 144 -7.53 -7.00 -7.64
CA GLU A 144 -7.08 -8.38 -7.84
C GLU A 144 -7.58 -9.30 -6.72
N THR A 145 -7.62 -8.82 -5.47
CA THR A 145 -8.15 -9.58 -4.34
C THR A 145 -9.62 -9.94 -4.58
N LEU A 146 -10.44 -8.95 -4.93
CA LEU A 146 -11.86 -9.13 -5.23
C LEU A 146 -12.09 -9.91 -6.52
N GLY A 147 -11.23 -9.71 -7.53
CA GLY A 147 -11.27 -10.47 -8.78
C GLY A 147 -11.01 -11.95 -8.55
N SER A 148 -9.94 -12.29 -7.84
CA SER A 148 -9.61 -13.67 -7.43
C SER A 148 -10.72 -14.28 -6.57
N LEU A 149 -11.24 -13.54 -5.59
CA LEU A 149 -12.39 -13.97 -4.78
C LEU A 149 -13.61 -14.27 -5.65
N SER A 150 -13.94 -13.39 -6.60
CA SER A 150 -15.09 -13.58 -7.49
C SER A 150 -14.94 -14.82 -8.37
N GLN A 151 -13.73 -15.14 -8.83
CA GLN A 151 -13.45 -16.36 -9.60
C GLN A 151 -13.67 -17.61 -8.74
N GLN A 152 -13.22 -17.58 -7.49
CA GLN A 152 -13.32 -18.72 -6.57
C GLN A 152 -14.75 -18.97 -6.06
N HIS A 153 -15.55 -17.91 -5.87
CA HIS A 153 -16.84 -18.01 -5.16
C HIS A 153 -18.08 -17.68 -6.02
N PHE A 154 -17.94 -16.87 -7.08
CA PHE A 154 -19.08 -16.25 -7.76
C PHE A 154 -19.02 -16.34 -9.30
N GLY A 155 -18.14 -17.18 -9.86
CA GLY A 155 -18.06 -17.38 -11.31
C GLY A 155 -17.37 -16.24 -12.08
N GLY A 156 -16.57 -15.42 -11.39
CA GLY A 156 -15.66 -14.46 -12.01
C GLY A 156 -16.14 -13.01 -12.11
N SER A 157 -17.25 -12.67 -11.45
CA SER A 157 -17.74 -11.29 -11.32
C SER A 157 -18.45 -11.09 -9.98
N LEU A 158 -18.45 -9.86 -9.46
CA LEU A 158 -19.27 -9.45 -8.31
C LEU A 158 -20.63 -8.88 -8.73
N LYS A 159 -21.02 -9.01 -9.99
CA LYS A 159 -22.33 -8.55 -10.47
C LYS A 159 -23.47 -9.17 -9.64
N GLY A 160 -24.33 -8.30 -9.09
CA GLY A 160 -25.42 -8.71 -8.20
C GLY A 160 -24.96 -9.20 -6.83
N LYS A 161 -23.71 -8.90 -6.41
CA LYS A 161 -23.14 -9.26 -5.11
C LYS A 161 -22.95 -8.06 -4.21
N PHE A 162 -23.24 -8.27 -2.93
CA PHE A 162 -23.10 -7.27 -1.88
C PHE A 162 -21.79 -7.46 -1.11
N VAL A 163 -20.94 -6.44 -1.13
CA VAL A 163 -19.70 -6.35 -0.35
C VAL A 163 -19.87 -5.37 0.80
N LEU A 164 -19.65 -5.83 2.04
CA LEU A 164 -19.59 -4.99 3.24
C LEU A 164 -18.12 -4.79 3.66
N THR A 165 -17.74 -3.54 3.89
CA THR A 165 -16.42 -3.22 4.47
C THR A 165 -16.46 -1.91 5.28
N ALA A 166 -15.33 -1.53 5.87
CA ALA A 166 -15.15 -0.29 6.58
C ALA A 166 -13.77 0.35 6.31
N GLY A 167 -13.68 1.64 6.59
CA GLY A 167 -12.48 2.47 6.45
C GLY A 167 -12.34 3.07 5.05
N LEU A 168 -12.53 4.39 4.95
CA LEU A 168 -12.30 5.22 3.77
C LEU A 168 -11.06 6.09 3.95
N GLY A 169 -10.00 5.52 4.54
CA GLY A 169 -8.69 6.17 4.67
C GLY A 169 -7.98 6.34 3.32
N GLU A 170 -6.72 6.76 3.35
CA GLU A 170 -5.92 6.95 2.13
C GLU A 170 -5.67 5.63 1.38
N MET A 171 -5.61 4.48 2.08
CA MET A 171 -5.63 3.14 1.46
C MET A 171 -7.05 2.57 1.39
N GLY A 172 -7.79 2.64 2.51
CA GLY A 172 -9.21 2.27 2.65
C GLY A 172 -10.14 2.75 1.55
N GLY A 173 -9.89 3.97 1.07
CA GLY A 173 -10.64 4.63 0.02
C GLY A 173 -10.55 3.95 -1.34
N ALA A 174 -9.67 2.97 -1.54
CA ALA A 174 -9.60 2.21 -2.79
C ALA A 174 -10.67 1.11 -2.88
N GLN A 175 -11.20 0.67 -1.74
CA GLN A 175 -12.19 -0.42 -1.67
C GLN A 175 -13.45 -0.17 -2.51
N PRO A 176 -14.11 1.00 -2.45
CA PRO A 176 -15.36 1.20 -3.19
C PRO A 176 -15.17 1.12 -4.70
N LEU A 177 -14.12 1.76 -5.23
CA LEU A 177 -13.79 1.69 -6.66
C LEU A 177 -13.36 0.28 -7.09
N ALA A 178 -12.62 -0.46 -6.25
CA ALA A 178 -12.26 -1.85 -6.56
C ALA A 178 -13.49 -2.78 -6.61
N ILE A 179 -14.49 -2.55 -5.75
CA ILE A 179 -15.76 -3.26 -5.75
C ILE A 179 -16.51 -2.99 -7.05
N THR A 180 -16.67 -1.72 -7.44
CA THR A 180 -17.43 -1.36 -8.65
C THR A 180 -16.70 -1.73 -9.95
N MET A 181 -15.36 -1.74 -9.97
CA MET A 181 -14.55 -2.26 -11.09
C MET A 181 -14.70 -3.77 -11.29
N ASN A 182 -15.06 -4.50 -10.23
CA ASN A 182 -15.46 -5.91 -10.27
C ASN A 182 -16.98 -6.10 -10.41
N GLU A 183 -17.71 -5.04 -10.74
CA GLU A 183 -19.16 -5.01 -11.00
C GLU A 183 -20.05 -5.21 -9.76
N GLY A 184 -19.48 -5.11 -8.54
CA GLY A 184 -20.20 -5.32 -7.28
C GLY A 184 -20.91 -4.08 -6.73
N VAL A 185 -21.73 -4.32 -5.70
CA VAL A 185 -22.36 -3.27 -4.88
C VAL A 185 -21.68 -3.25 -3.50
N GLY A 186 -21.16 -2.10 -3.09
CA GLY A 186 -20.41 -1.94 -1.86
C GLY A 186 -21.13 -1.06 -0.83
N LEU A 187 -21.16 -1.48 0.43
CA LEU A 187 -21.42 -0.61 1.59
C LEU A 187 -20.12 -0.45 2.38
N ILE A 188 -19.64 0.78 2.50
CA ILE A 188 -18.37 1.10 3.15
C ILE A 188 -18.64 2.01 4.34
N VAL A 189 -18.45 1.50 5.54
CA VAL A 189 -18.66 2.25 6.78
C VAL A 189 -17.45 3.12 7.09
N GLU A 190 -17.66 4.41 7.31
CA GLU A 190 -16.63 5.38 7.68
C GLU A 190 -17.17 6.34 8.74
N ILE A 191 -16.42 6.55 9.82
CA ILE A 191 -16.88 7.40 10.93
C ILE A 191 -16.58 8.88 10.70
N ASP A 192 -15.59 9.20 9.87
CA ASP A 192 -15.15 10.55 9.56
C ASP A 192 -15.75 11.04 8.23
N PRO A 193 -16.73 11.98 8.27
CA PRO A 193 -17.36 12.51 7.06
C PRO A 193 -16.36 13.11 6.06
N TRP A 194 -15.31 13.78 6.56
CA TRP A 194 -14.29 14.38 5.71
C TRP A 194 -13.58 13.32 4.85
N ARG A 195 -13.38 12.10 5.40
CA ARG A 195 -12.79 11.00 4.64
C ARG A 195 -13.70 10.56 3.51
N ALA A 196 -14.98 10.34 3.78
CA ALA A 196 -15.95 9.95 2.75
C ALA A 196 -16.09 11.02 1.66
N GLU A 197 -16.22 12.29 2.05
CA GLU A 197 -16.30 13.43 1.12
C GLU A 197 -15.08 13.53 0.22
N ARG A 198 -13.88 13.30 0.76
CA ARG A 198 -12.64 13.28 -0.02
C ARG A 198 -12.67 12.17 -1.09
N ARG A 199 -13.24 10.99 -0.83
CA ARG A 199 -13.30 9.87 -1.78
C ARG A 199 -14.37 10.10 -2.84
N LEU A 200 -15.48 10.73 -2.45
CA LEU A 200 -16.47 11.21 -3.40
C LEU A 200 -15.85 12.22 -4.37
N LYS A 201 -15.11 13.21 -3.84
CA LYS A 201 -14.42 14.24 -4.66
C LYS A 201 -13.39 13.63 -5.61
N THR A 202 -12.64 12.62 -5.19
CA THR A 202 -11.64 11.95 -6.03
C THR A 202 -12.21 10.81 -6.88
N ARG A 203 -13.54 10.65 -6.93
CA ARG A 203 -14.25 9.63 -7.74
C ARG A 203 -13.92 8.17 -7.34
N TYR A 204 -13.50 7.97 -6.10
CA TYR A 204 -13.29 6.65 -5.51
C TYR A 204 -14.53 6.09 -4.79
N LEU A 205 -15.55 6.94 -4.59
CA LEU A 205 -16.84 6.62 -3.97
C LEU A 205 -17.97 7.27 -4.78
N ASP A 206 -19.11 6.59 -4.96
CA ASP A 206 -20.22 7.12 -5.77
C ASP A 206 -21.18 7.98 -4.97
N VAL A 207 -21.60 7.53 -3.78
CA VAL A 207 -22.58 8.23 -2.95
C VAL A 207 -22.26 8.12 -1.45
N ILE A 208 -22.72 9.11 -0.68
CA ILE A 208 -22.64 9.12 0.78
C ILE A 208 -24.05 9.05 1.36
N SER A 209 -24.20 8.30 2.46
CA SER A 209 -25.39 8.26 3.29
C SER A 209 -25.02 8.48 4.75
N HIS A 210 -25.92 9.11 5.51
CA HIS A 210 -25.77 9.35 6.95
C HIS A 210 -26.71 8.47 7.80
N ASP A 211 -27.44 7.57 7.16
CA ASP A 211 -28.44 6.74 7.79
C ASP A 211 -28.40 5.31 7.21
N LEU A 212 -28.54 4.31 8.08
CA LEU A 212 -28.40 2.92 7.67
C LEU A 212 -29.57 2.46 6.78
N GLU A 213 -30.78 2.93 7.02
CA GLU A 213 -31.97 2.55 6.24
C GLU A 213 -31.86 3.11 4.81
N ASP A 214 -31.49 4.38 4.68
CA ASP A 214 -31.22 5.00 3.38
C ASP A 214 -30.06 4.31 2.63
N ALA A 215 -28.95 4.00 3.32
CA ALA A 215 -27.82 3.30 2.71
C ALA A 215 -28.21 1.90 2.21
N MET A 216 -28.94 1.13 3.01
CA MET A 216 -29.40 -0.20 2.63
C MET A 216 -30.43 -0.16 1.50
N THR A 217 -31.32 0.85 1.47
CA THR A 217 -32.25 1.05 0.37
C THR A 217 -31.50 1.21 -0.96
N LYS A 218 -30.43 2.03 -0.98
CA LYS A 218 -29.59 2.21 -2.18
C LYS A 218 -28.86 0.92 -2.58
N VAL A 219 -28.31 0.19 -1.60
CA VAL A 219 -27.65 -1.11 -1.84
C VAL A 219 -28.62 -2.09 -2.46
N GLU A 220 -29.81 -2.27 -1.89
CA GLU A 220 -30.81 -3.20 -2.40
C GLU A 220 -31.34 -2.83 -3.78
N GLU A 221 -31.53 -1.54 -4.06
CA GLU A 221 -31.91 -1.06 -5.40
C GLU A 221 -30.86 -1.38 -6.45
N ALA A 222 -29.58 -1.13 -6.14
CA ALA A 222 -28.47 -1.43 -7.04
C ALA A 222 -28.32 -2.95 -7.28
N LEU A 223 -28.45 -3.77 -6.22
CA LEU A 223 -28.45 -5.22 -6.32
C LEU A 223 -29.58 -5.73 -7.23
N ARG A 224 -30.81 -5.21 -7.07
CA ARG A 224 -31.95 -5.59 -7.93
C ARG A 224 -31.75 -5.23 -9.41
N ARG A 225 -30.99 -4.16 -9.69
CA ARG A 225 -30.67 -3.73 -11.06
C ARG A 225 -29.39 -4.36 -11.61
N GLU A 226 -28.63 -5.05 -10.77
CA GLU A 226 -27.28 -5.54 -11.07
C GLU A 226 -26.34 -4.42 -11.56
N GLU A 227 -26.51 -3.22 -11.00
CA GLU A 227 -25.72 -2.03 -11.33
C GLU A 227 -24.64 -1.82 -10.27
N PRO A 228 -23.36 -1.68 -10.65
CA PRO A 228 -22.28 -1.44 -9.69
C PRO A 228 -22.50 -0.09 -8.98
N LEU A 229 -22.44 -0.10 -7.65
CA LEU A 229 -22.61 1.10 -6.83
C LEU A 229 -21.80 0.99 -5.55
N SER A 230 -21.12 2.07 -5.17
CA SER A 230 -20.47 2.19 -3.88
C SER A 230 -21.15 3.23 -2.97
N VAL A 231 -21.61 2.79 -1.81
CA VAL A 231 -22.29 3.61 -0.81
C VAL A 231 -21.40 3.76 0.41
N GLY A 232 -20.97 4.98 0.70
CA GLY A 232 -20.25 5.33 1.92
C GLY A 232 -21.24 5.67 3.02
N LEU A 233 -21.27 4.90 4.10
CA LEU A 233 -22.15 5.15 5.24
C LEU A 233 -21.38 5.81 6.37
N ILE A 234 -21.81 7.00 6.77
CA ILE A 234 -21.27 7.68 7.95
C ILE A 234 -21.72 6.95 9.21
N GLY A 235 -20.78 6.27 9.88
CA GLY A 235 -21.05 5.51 11.10
C GLY A 235 -19.82 4.75 11.62
N ASN A 236 -19.94 4.15 12.81
CA ASN A 236 -18.89 3.30 13.36
C ASN A 236 -19.06 1.85 12.89
N ALA A 237 -18.01 1.23 12.35
CA ALA A 237 -18.04 -0.17 11.93
C ALA A 237 -18.38 -1.13 13.07
N ALA A 238 -17.89 -0.86 14.29
CA ALA A 238 -18.19 -1.63 15.49
C ALA A 238 -19.65 -1.49 15.97
N ASP A 239 -20.42 -0.56 15.41
CA ASP A 239 -21.86 -0.43 15.64
C ASP A 239 -22.69 -0.93 14.45
N ILE A 240 -22.23 -0.68 13.21
CA ILE A 240 -22.98 -1.03 12.00
C ILE A 240 -22.92 -2.53 11.70
N PHE A 241 -21.74 -3.16 11.79
CA PHE A 241 -21.60 -4.58 11.49
C PHE A 241 -22.47 -5.45 12.42
N PRO A 242 -22.45 -5.27 13.76
CA PRO A 242 -23.37 -5.98 14.65
C PRO A 242 -24.85 -5.69 14.34
N ARG A 243 -25.22 -4.45 14.01
CA ARG A 243 -26.61 -4.11 13.65
C ARG A 243 -27.08 -4.86 12.41
N LEU A 244 -26.23 -5.03 11.39
CA LEU A 244 -26.58 -5.84 10.21
C LEU A 244 -26.78 -7.31 10.57
N VAL A 245 -25.96 -7.85 11.48
CA VAL A 245 -26.15 -9.20 12.02
C VAL A 245 -27.52 -9.31 12.72
N GLU A 246 -27.88 -8.34 13.56
CA GLU A 246 -29.17 -8.30 14.27
C GLU A 246 -30.37 -8.21 13.32
N TYR A 247 -30.25 -7.41 12.26
CA TYR A 247 -31.30 -7.25 11.23
C TYR A 247 -31.40 -8.43 10.26
N GLY A 248 -30.50 -9.42 10.36
CA GLY A 248 -30.51 -10.58 9.48
C GLY A 248 -30.01 -10.30 8.06
N VAL A 249 -29.34 -9.16 7.83
CA VAL A 249 -28.72 -8.84 6.55
C VAL A 249 -27.40 -9.60 6.44
N THR A 250 -27.25 -10.42 5.40
CA THR A 250 -26.04 -11.20 5.16
C THR A 250 -25.43 -10.76 3.82
N PRO A 251 -24.30 -10.02 3.84
CA PRO A 251 -23.54 -9.70 2.63
C PRO A 251 -22.97 -10.97 1.97
N ASP A 252 -22.70 -10.91 0.67
CA ASP A 252 -21.97 -12.00 -0.02
C ASP A 252 -20.49 -12.00 0.40
N VAL A 253 -19.90 -10.81 0.62
CA VAL A 253 -18.50 -10.63 0.99
C VAL A 253 -18.37 -9.65 2.15
N VAL A 254 -17.50 -9.96 3.12
CA VAL A 254 -17.18 -9.07 4.25
C VAL A 254 -15.67 -8.95 4.43
N THR A 255 -15.20 -7.72 4.61
CA THR A 255 -13.80 -7.43 4.94
C THR A 255 -13.71 -6.15 5.78
N ASP A 256 -12.50 -5.72 6.13
CA ASP A 256 -12.25 -4.48 6.85
C ASP A 256 -10.90 -3.85 6.48
N GLN A 257 -10.85 -2.52 6.39
CA GLN A 257 -9.61 -1.75 6.23
C GLN A 257 -9.56 -0.49 7.12
N THR A 258 -10.25 -0.52 8.27
CA THR A 258 -10.03 0.45 9.35
C THR A 258 -8.56 0.45 9.81
N PRO A 259 -8.07 1.49 10.49
CA PRO A 259 -6.68 1.56 10.95
C PRO A 259 -6.44 0.72 12.23
N ALA A 260 -6.91 -0.53 12.28
CA ALA A 260 -6.81 -1.44 13.43
C ALA A 260 -5.36 -1.75 13.87
N HIS A 261 -4.37 -1.49 13.00
CA HIS A 261 -2.95 -1.68 13.31
C HIS A 261 -2.45 -0.70 14.38
N ASP A 262 -3.09 0.46 14.51
CA ASP A 262 -2.80 1.49 15.50
C ASP A 262 -4.06 1.72 16.37
N PRO A 263 -4.13 1.15 17.58
CA PRO A 263 -5.30 1.32 18.46
C PRO A 263 -5.65 2.78 18.75
N LEU A 264 -4.67 3.70 18.71
CA LEU A 264 -4.91 5.14 18.85
C LEU A 264 -5.57 5.76 17.61
N SER A 265 -5.72 5.03 16.51
CA SER A 265 -6.38 5.48 15.28
C SER A 265 -7.77 4.89 15.08
N TYR A 266 -8.11 3.76 15.70
CA TYR A 266 -9.43 3.12 15.60
C TYR A 266 -10.43 3.80 16.55
N VAL A 267 -11.52 4.37 16.03
CA VAL A 267 -12.49 5.12 16.84
C VAL A 267 -13.37 4.18 17.68
N PRO A 268 -13.43 4.34 19.02
CA PRO A 268 -14.31 3.56 19.87
C PRO A 268 -15.79 3.66 19.48
N HIS A 269 -16.52 2.56 19.68
CA HIS A 269 -17.96 2.51 19.50
C HIS A 269 -18.70 3.33 20.58
N ASP A 270 -19.99 3.64 20.36
CA ASP A 270 -20.83 4.44 21.27
C ASP A 270 -20.29 5.86 21.59
N MET A 271 -19.56 6.46 20.65
CA MET A 271 -19.02 7.83 20.77
C MET A 271 -19.12 8.58 19.44
N THR A 272 -19.29 9.91 19.49
CA THR A 272 -19.09 10.73 18.28
C THR A 272 -17.59 10.85 17.97
N LEU A 273 -17.27 11.25 16.73
CA LEU A 273 -15.87 11.48 16.34
C LEU A 273 -15.23 12.56 17.21
N GLU A 274 -15.94 13.66 17.50
CA GLU A 274 -15.44 14.75 18.33
C GLU A 274 -15.12 14.29 19.76
N GLU A 275 -16.02 13.52 20.37
CA GLU A 275 -15.82 12.95 21.70
C GLU A 275 -14.62 12.00 21.73
N ALA A 276 -14.47 11.17 20.70
CA ALA A 276 -13.36 10.25 20.58
C ALA A 276 -12.02 10.98 20.42
N LEU A 277 -11.96 12.04 19.60
CA LEU A 277 -10.76 12.86 19.44
C LEU A 277 -10.37 13.56 20.76
N ALA A 278 -11.35 14.11 21.49
CA ALA A 278 -11.10 14.70 22.79
C ALA A 278 -10.60 13.68 23.83
N LEU A 279 -11.14 12.45 23.81
CA LEU A 279 -10.67 11.36 24.68
C LEU A 279 -9.23 10.96 24.33
N ARG A 280 -8.90 10.84 23.05
CA ARG A 280 -7.55 10.47 22.58
C ARG A 280 -6.47 11.42 23.10
N GLU A 281 -6.76 12.72 23.13
CA GLU A 281 -5.83 13.73 23.65
C GLU A 281 -5.74 13.71 25.19
N LYS A 282 -6.88 13.56 25.86
CA LYS A 282 -6.97 13.64 27.31
C LYS A 282 -6.46 12.39 28.02
N ASP A 283 -6.80 11.21 27.50
CA ASP A 283 -6.53 9.90 28.11
C ASP A 283 -6.31 8.84 27.01
N PRO A 284 -5.12 8.79 26.41
CA PRO A 284 -4.80 7.86 25.32
C PRO A 284 -4.81 6.38 25.76
N GLU A 285 -4.61 6.10 27.05
CA GLU A 285 -4.68 4.74 27.60
C GLU A 285 -6.12 4.24 27.61
N GLU A 286 -7.05 5.04 28.13
CA GLU A 286 -8.48 4.72 28.10
C GLU A 286 -9.03 4.66 26.68
N TYR A 287 -8.59 5.56 25.79
CA TYR A 287 -8.93 5.51 24.37
C TYR A 287 -8.53 4.15 23.78
N THR A 288 -7.27 3.75 23.97
CA THR A 288 -6.73 2.49 23.47
C THR A 288 -7.51 1.29 23.98
N ARG A 289 -7.85 1.26 25.28
CA ARG A 289 -8.65 0.19 25.87
C ARG A 289 -10.01 0.06 25.18
N ARG A 290 -10.74 1.16 25.00
CA ARG A 290 -12.05 1.16 24.33
C ARG A 290 -11.97 0.83 22.85
N SER A 291 -10.91 1.25 22.16
CA SER A 291 -10.66 0.89 20.76
C SER A 291 -10.44 -0.61 20.61
N MET A 292 -9.69 -1.24 21.52
CA MET A 292 -9.51 -2.71 21.54
C MET A 292 -10.83 -3.46 21.77
N GLU A 293 -11.69 -2.98 22.67
CA GLU A 293 -13.03 -3.53 22.89
C GLU A 293 -13.92 -3.41 21.64
N SER A 294 -13.83 -2.27 20.96
CA SER A 294 -14.57 -2.01 19.71
C SER A 294 -14.09 -2.91 18.56
N MET A 295 -12.79 -3.13 18.46
CA MET A 295 -12.19 -4.06 17.47
C MET A 295 -12.62 -5.50 17.72
N ALA A 296 -12.69 -5.94 18.98
CA ALA A 296 -13.24 -7.26 19.34
C ALA A 296 -14.70 -7.41 18.90
N ARG A 297 -15.54 -6.41 19.21
CA ARG A 297 -16.96 -6.37 18.81
C ARG A 297 -17.12 -6.42 17.28
N HIS A 298 -16.30 -5.66 16.55
CA HIS A 298 -16.31 -5.64 15.09
C HIS A 298 -15.91 -7.01 14.50
N CYS A 299 -14.79 -7.59 14.96
CA CYS A 299 -14.35 -8.92 14.52
C CYS A 299 -15.38 -10.01 14.81
N GLN A 300 -16.03 -9.97 15.99
CA GLN A 300 -17.11 -10.90 16.32
C GLN A 300 -18.27 -10.82 15.32
N ALA A 301 -18.66 -9.61 14.90
CA ALA A 301 -19.70 -9.46 13.88
C ALA A 301 -19.27 -10.03 12.52
N MET A 302 -18.00 -9.88 12.13
CA MET A 302 -17.47 -10.52 10.92
C MET A 302 -17.56 -12.06 11.00
N LEU A 303 -17.21 -12.65 12.15
CA LEU A 303 -17.36 -14.09 12.39
C LEU A 303 -18.84 -14.54 12.35
N ASP A 304 -19.75 -13.73 12.89
CA ASP A 304 -21.17 -14.05 12.87
C ASP A 304 -21.76 -13.98 11.44
N LEU A 305 -21.29 -13.04 10.62
CA LEU A 305 -21.63 -12.97 9.19
C LEU A 305 -21.04 -14.16 8.41
N GLN A 306 -19.82 -14.59 8.74
CA GLN A 306 -19.21 -15.80 8.17
C GLN A 306 -20.08 -17.04 8.47
N LYS A 307 -20.53 -17.20 9.72
CA LYS A 307 -21.43 -18.30 10.14
C LYS A 307 -22.77 -18.29 9.40
N LYS A 308 -23.23 -17.12 8.93
CA LYS A 308 -24.42 -16.96 8.09
C LYS A 308 -24.17 -17.22 6.59
N GLY A 309 -22.92 -17.42 6.19
CA GLY A 309 -22.55 -17.81 4.82
C GLY A 309 -21.82 -16.74 4.01
N ALA A 310 -21.48 -15.59 4.60
CA ALA A 310 -20.67 -14.60 3.92
C ALA A 310 -19.23 -15.09 3.70
N VAL A 311 -18.62 -14.73 2.57
CA VAL A 311 -17.17 -14.92 2.35
C VAL A 311 -16.43 -13.83 3.10
N VAL A 312 -15.72 -14.19 4.17
CA VAL A 312 -15.03 -13.23 5.05
C VAL A 312 -13.53 -13.38 4.94
N PHE A 313 -12.81 -12.26 4.89
CA PHE A 313 -11.35 -12.24 4.93
C PHE A 313 -10.81 -10.99 5.63
N ASP A 314 -9.57 -11.07 6.10
CA ASP A 314 -8.81 -9.95 6.65
C ASP A 314 -8.00 -9.26 5.55
N TYR A 315 -8.10 -7.93 5.49
CA TYR A 315 -7.40 -7.12 4.49
C TYR A 315 -6.18 -6.38 5.03
N GLY A 316 -5.47 -7.03 5.95
CA GLY A 316 -4.09 -6.70 6.26
C GLY A 316 -3.87 -5.52 7.19
N ASN A 317 -4.85 -5.26 8.07
CA ASN A 317 -4.80 -4.20 9.09
C ASN A 317 -4.64 -4.74 10.53
N ASN A 318 -4.53 -6.07 10.69
CA ASN A 318 -4.32 -6.75 11.97
C ASN A 318 -5.53 -6.73 12.93
N LEU A 319 -6.75 -6.50 12.43
CA LEU A 319 -7.98 -6.52 13.24
C LEU A 319 -8.14 -7.84 14.02
N ARG A 320 -7.88 -8.98 13.36
CA ARG A 320 -7.98 -10.31 13.98
C ARG A 320 -7.09 -10.44 15.22
N GLN A 321 -5.85 -9.97 15.15
CA GLN A 321 -4.94 -10.01 16.29
C GLN A 321 -5.44 -9.11 17.43
N ARG A 322 -5.92 -7.90 17.11
CA ARG A 322 -6.46 -6.99 18.13
C ARG A 322 -7.66 -7.60 18.84
N ALA A 323 -8.56 -8.23 18.09
CA ALA A 323 -9.70 -8.93 18.64
C ALA A 323 -9.28 -10.15 19.49
N TYR A 324 -8.29 -10.92 19.03
CA TYR A 324 -7.73 -12.06 19.78
C TYR A 324 -7.13 -11.65 21.13
N ASP A 325 -6.33 -10.58 21.11
CA ASP A 325 -5.73 -9.99 22.31
C ASP A 325 -6.81 -9.49 23.29
N ALA A 326 -7.93 -8.98 22.75
CA ALA A 326 -9.09 -8.53 23.51
C ALA A 326 -10.08 -9.65 23.87
N GLY A 327 -9.82 -10.91 23.51
CA GLY A 327 -10.56 -12.09 24.00
C GLY A 327 -11.33 -12.92 22.98
N VAL A 328 -11.40 -12.51 21.71
CA VAL A 328 -12.08 -13.27 20.63
C VAL A 328 -11.19 -14.42 20.17
N LYS A 329 -11.36 -15.61 20.73
CA LYS A 329 -10.42 -16.74 20.54
C LYS A 329 -10.48 -17.38 19.15
N ASP A 330 -11.60 -17.22 18.46
CA ASP A 330 -11.87 -17.64 17.09
C ASP A 330 -11.60 -16.51 16.06
N ALA A 331 -10.92 -15.42 16.44
CA ALA A 331 -10.65 -14.29 15.55
C ALA A 331 -9.90 -14.64 14.25
N PHE A 332 -9.18 -15.77 14.22
CA PHE A 332 -8.44 -16.24 13.05
C PHE A 332 -9.20 -17.29 12.20
N ASP A 333 -10.49 -17.52 12.47
CA ASP A 333 -11.32 -18.47 11.70
C ASP A 333 -11.62 -17.99 10.26
N TYR A 334 -11.34 -16.72 9.94
CA TYR A 334 -11.28 -16.21 8.57
C TYR A 334 -9.84 -15.86 8.15
N PRO A 335 -9.45 -16.16 6.90
CA PRO A 335 -8.07 -16.04 6.45
C PRO A 335 -7.68 -14.60 6.13
N GLY A 336 -6.38 -14.32 6.09
CA GLY A 336 -5.85 -13.15 5.40
C GLY A 336 -6.05 -13.22 3.90
N PHE A 337 -6.19 -12.06 3.25
CA PHE A 337 -6.38 -11.99 1.80
C PHE A 337 -5.19 -12.56 0.99
N VAL A 338 -3.98 -12.53 1.54
CA VAL A 338 -2.79 -13.03 0.83
C VAL A 338 -2.80 -14.54 0.67
N PRO A 339 -2.87 -15.35 1.74
CA PRO A 339 -3.00 -16.79 1.58
C PRO A 339 -4.25 -17.20 0.78
N ALA A 340 -5.35 -16.45 0.90
CA ALA A 340 -6.60 -16.78 0.21
C ALA A 340 -6.61 -16.45 -1.29
N TYR A 341 -6.04 -15.30 -1.69
CA TYR A 341 -6.31 -14.74 -3.03
C TYR A 341 -5.08 -14.26 -3.79
N ILE A 342 -4.02 -13.78 -3.12
CA ILE A 342 -2.90 -13.08 -3.77
C ILE A 342 -1.62 -13.91 -3.91
N ARG A 343 -1.37 -14.88 -3.03
CA ARG A 343 -0.12 -15.65 -3.04
C ARG A 343 0.25 -16.31 -4.38
N PRO A 344 -0.69 -16.80 -5.20
CA PRO A 344 -0.36 -17.31 -6.53
C PRO A 344 0.31 -16.24 -7.42
N LEU A 345 -0.08 -14.97 -7.31
CA LEU A 345 0.57 -13.86 -8.02
C LEU A 345 2.01 -13.64 -7.54
N PHE A 346 2.25 -13.76 -6.23
CA PHE A 346 3.60 -13.64 -5.66
C PHE A 346 4.53 -14.78 -6.10
N CYS A 347 4.00 -15.98 -6.34
CA CYS A 347 4.77 -17.10 -6.87
C CYS A 347 5.32 -16.83 -8.29
N GLU A 348 4.69 -15.91 -9.02
CA GLU A 348 5.11 -15.43 -10.34
C GLU A 348 5.91 -14.10 -10.28
N GLY A 349 6.24 -13.64 -9.08
CA GLY A 349 6.92 -12.36 -8.84
C GLY A 349 6.05 -11.13 -9.15
N LYS A 350 4.74 -11.30 -9.37
CA LYS A 350 3.81 -10.17 -9.52
C LYS A 350 3.61 -9.48 -8.17
N GLY A 351 3.27 -8.20 -8.23
CA GLY A 351 3.05 -7.36 -7.05
C GLY A 351 2.85 -5.91 -7.47
N PRO A 352 2.70 -4.98 -6.53
CA PRO A 352 2.25 -3.59 -6.77
C PRO A 352 3.32 -2.69 -7.38
N PHE A 353 3.86 -3.11 -8.53
CA PHE A 353 4.75 -2.34 -9.38
C PHE A 353 4.05 -1.07 -9.87
N ARG A 354 4.74 0.06 -9.75
CA ARG A 354 4.20 1.38 -10.07
C ARG A 354 5.26 2.28 -10.66
N TRP A 355 4.80 3.31 -11.37
CA TRP A 355 5.67 4.37 -11.84
C TRP A 355 5.00 5.73 -11.74
N VAL A 356 5.83 6.77 -11.75
CA VAL A 356 5.45 8.19 -11.60
C VAL A 356 6.21 9.02 -12.63
N THR A 357 5.50 9.85 -13.39
CA THR A 357 6.11 10.75 -14.37
C THR A 357 6.53 12.06 -13.69
N LEU A 358 7.83 12.35 -13.62
CA LEU A 358 8.32 13.52 -12.86
C LEU A 358 8.00 14.86 -13.52
N SER A 359 7.62 14.85 -14.79
CA SER A 359 7.14 16.04 -15.52
C SER A 359 5.89 16.63 -14.86
N GLY A 360 5.04 15.79 -14.27
CA GLY A 360 3.70 16.17 -13.86
C GLY A 360 2.67 16.19 -14.99
N ASP A 361 3.07 15.82 -16.21
CA ASP A 361 2.20 15.79 -17.38
C ASP A 361 1.45 14.44 -17.45
N PRO A 362 0.10 14.42 -17.45
CA PRO A 362 -0.67 13.19 -17.65
C PRO A 362 -0.40 12.51 -19.00
N GLU A 363 -0.03 13.25 -20.05
CA GLU A 363 0.23 12.67 -21.36
C GLU A 363 1.46 11.76 -21.36
N ASP A 364 2.49 12.08 -20.57
CA ASP A 364 3.62 11.17 -20.35
C ASP A 364 3.14 9.83 -19.76
N LEU A 365 2.17 9.87 -18.86
CA LEU A 365 1.62 8.66 -18.25
C LEU A 365 0.77 7.87 -19.25
N TYR A 366 -0.07 8.55 -20.04
CA TYR A 366 -0.84 7.86 -21.09
C TYR A 366 0.07 7.23 -22.15
N ARG A 367 1.20 7.87 -22.48
CA ARG A 367 2.20 7.30 -23.38
C ARG A 367 2.78 6.00 -22.82
N THR A 368 3.03 5.94 -21.50
CA THR A 368 3.47 4.69 -20.83
C THR A 368 2.35 3.63 -20.79
N ASP A 369 1.09 4.01 -20.56
CA ASP A 369 -0.05 3.09 -20.60
C ASP A 369 -0.17 2.43 -21.98
N GLU A 370 -0.05 3.20 -23.07
CA GLU A 370 -0.07 2.69 -24.44
C GLU A 370 1.07 1.72 -24.72
N GLU A 371 2.26 1.98 -24.16
CA GLU A 371 3.42 1.13 -24.36
C GLU A 371 3.30 -0.19 -23.59
N ILE A 372 2.75 -0.15 -22.38
CA ILE A 372 2.42 -1.35 -21.60
C ILE A 372 1.44 -2.25 -22.37
N LEU A 373 0.41 -1.67 -23.00
CA LEU A 373 -0.54 -2.41 -23.84
C LEU A 373 0.11 -3.03 -25.10
N LYS A 374 1.12 -2.38 -25.68
CA LYS A 374 1.87 -2.91 -26.82
C LYS A 374 2.86 -4.00 -26.43
N LEU A 375 3.43 -3.88 -25.22
CA LEU A 375 4.47 -4.78 -24.72
C LEU A 375 3.89 -6.13 -24.26
N PHE A 376 2.63 -6.14 -23.80
CA PHE A 376 1.92 -7.33 -23.31
C PHE A 376 0.53 -7.48 -24.00
N PRO A 377 0.49 -7.59 -25.34
CA PRO A 377 -0.77 -7.59 -26.09
C PRO A 377 -1.67 -8.79 -25.80
N GLU A 378 -1.10 -9.89 -25.29
CA GLU A 378 -1.79 -11.11 -24.93
C GLU A 378 -2.44 -11.11 -23.53
N ASP A 379 -2.08 -10.16 -22.65
CA ASP A 379 -2.64 -10.09 -21.29
C ASP A 379 -3.92 -9.23 -21.28
N GLU A 380 -5.05 -9.87 -21.58
CA GLU A 380 -6.37 -9.20 -21.61
C GLU A 380 -6.77 -8.61 -20.25
N HIS A 381 -6.33 -9.24 -19.15
CA HIS A 381 -6.64 -8.77 -17.79
C HIS A 381 -5.88 -7.49 -17.45
N LEU A 382 -4.58 -7.45 -17.76
CA LEU A 382 -3.77 -6.23 -17.70
C LEU A 382 -4.33 -5.14 -18.61
N ALA A 383 -4.76 -5.50 -19.83
CA ALA A 383 -5.35 -4.53 -20.74
C ALA A 383 -6.67 -3.94 -20.21
N ARG A 384 -7.52 -4.77 -19.60
CA ARG A 384 -8.74 -4.33 -18.89
C ARG A 384 -8.38 -3.40 -17.74
N TRP A 385 -7.40 -3.78 -16.92
CA TRP A 385 -6.93 -2.96 -15.80
C TRP A 385 -6.49 -1.56 -16.27
N ILE A 386 -5.60 -1.46 -17.27
CA ILE A 386 -5.10 -0.17 -17.79
C ILE A 386 -6.25 0.69 -18.33
N ARG A 387 -7.20 0.10 -19.07
CA ARG A 387 -8.37 0.83 -19.60
C ARG A 387 -9.26 1.39 -18.48
N LEU A 388 -9.59 0.56 -17.49
CA LEU A 388 -10.40 1.00 -16.34
C LEU A 388 -9.66 2.04 -15.51
N ALA A 389 -8.35 1.86 -15.29
CA ALA A 389 -7.53 2.82 -14.57
C ALA A 389 -7.45 4.17 -15.29
N ARG A 390 -7.41 4.18 -16.63
CA ARG A 390 -7.48 5.41 -17.44
C ARG A 390 -8.85 6.08 -17.39
N GLU A 391 -9.94 5.31 -17.38
CA GLU A 391 -11.31 5.84 -17.35
C GLU A 391 -11.70 6.39 -15.97
N LYS A 392 -11.37 5.65 -14.91
CA LYS A 392 -11.98 5.82 -13.58
C LYS A 392 -11.05 6.47 -12.54
N VAL A 393 -9.73 6.38 -12.69
CA VAL A 393 -8.81 6.88 -11.66
C VAL A 393 -8.50 8.36 -11.88
N GLU A 394 -8.85 9.18 -10.90
CA GLU A 394 -8.37 10.56 -10.80
C GLU A 394 -6.93 10.58 -10.27
N PHE A 395 -6.05 11.35 -10.90
CA PHE A 395 -4.67 11.48 -10.43
C PHE A 395 -4.57 12.30 -9.14
N GLN A 396 -3.63 11.91 -8.28
CA GLN A 396 -3.31 12.59 -7.03
C GLN A 396 -1.83 13.00 -7.07
N GLY A 397 -1.54 14.30 -7.07
CA GLY A 397 -0.17 14.81 -7.15
C GLY A 397 0.46 14.61 -8.54
N LEU A 398 1.66 14.02 -8.60
CA LEU A 398 2.31 13.64 -9.85
C LEU A 398 1.52 12.49 -10.51
N PRO A 399 1.27 12.51 -11.84
CA PRO A 399 0.64 11.40 -12.53
C PRO A 399 1.43 10.12 -12.32
N ALA A 400 0.70 9.08 -11.91
CA ALA A 400 1.27 7.80 -11.54
C ALA A 400 0.32 6.68 -11.95
N ARG A 401 0.89 5.49 -12.16
CA ARG A 401 0.14 4.28 -12.47
C ARG A 401 0.64 3.13 -11.61
N ILE A 402 -0.31 2.36 -11.09
CA ILE A 402 -0.07 1.02 -10.56
C ILE A 402 -0.37 0.02 -11.68
N CYS A 403 0.50 -0.98 -11.88
CA CYS A 403 0.27 -2.10 -12.79
C CYS A 403 1.04 -3.32 -12.28
N TRP A 404 0.33 -4.38 -11.88
CA TRP A 404 0.97 -5.57 -11.32
C TRP A 404 1.70 -6.38 -12.39
N LEU A 405 3.02 -6.17 -12.46
CA LEU A 405 3.94 -6.87 -13.35
C LEU A 405 4.81 -7.86 -12.57
N GLY A 406 5.10 -9.00 -13.19
CA GLY A 406 5.86 -10.11 -12.65
C GLY A 406 7.34 -10.09 -13.00
N TYR A 407 8.02 -11.21 -12.72
CA TYR A 407 9.41 -11.39 -13.10
C TYR A 407 9.59 -11.30 -14.63
N GLY A 408 10.61 -10.57 -15.08
CA GLY A 408 10.87 -10.30 -16.49
C GLY A 408 10.00 -9.18 -17.07
N GLU A 409 8.69 -9.15 -16.77
CA GLU A 409 7.79 -8.07 -17.21
C GLU A 409 8.23 -6.71 -16.67
N ARG A 410 8.60 -6.63 -15.37
CA ARG A 410 9.11 -5.40 -14.74
C ARG A 410 10.35 -4.86 -15.46
N ALA A 411 11.32 -5.72 -15.76
CA ALA A 411 12.55 -5.31 -16.44
C ALA A 411 12.27 -4.82 -17.87
N LYS A 412 11.41 -5.52 -18.62
CA LYS A 412 11.00 -5.07 -19.96
C LYS A 412 10.32 -3.69 -19.91
N ALA A 413 9.36 -3.50 -19.00
CA ALA A 413 8.67 -2.24 -18.85
C ALA A 413 9.64 -1.11 -18.46
N GLY A 414 10.53 -1.33 -17.48
CA GLY A 414 11.49 -0.32 -17.05
C GLY A 414 12.48 0.09 -18.14
N LEU A 415 12.98 -0.85 -18.94
CA LEU A 415 13.85 -0.55 -20.08
C LEU A 415 13.13 0.28 -21.14
N VAL A 416 11.89 -0.11 -21.48
CA VAL A 416 11.09 0.64 -22.46
C VAL A 416 10.76 2.04 -21.96
N PHE A 417 10.45 2.22 -20.67
CA PHE A 417 10.27 3.55 -20.09
C PHE A 417 11.52 4.40 -20.17
N ASN A 418 12.70 3.81 -19.97
CA ASN A 418 13.97 4.50 -20.16
C ASN A 418 14.18 4.93 -21.62
N ASP A 419 13.82 4.08 -22.57
CA ASP A 419 13.90 4.41 -24.00
C ASP A 419 12.95 5.55 -24.38
N LEU A 420 11.73 5.59 -23.83
CA LEU A 420 10.78 6.70 -24.03
C LEU A 420 11.31 8.05 -23.50
N VAL A 421 12.03 8.03 -22.38
CA VAL A 421 12.69 9.23 -21.84
C VAL A 421 13.87 9.62 -22.71
N ALA A 422 14.65 8.65 -23.20
CA ALA A 422 15.80 8.90 -24.08
C ALA A 422 15.39 9.48 -25.45
N SER A 423 14.25 9.03 -26.00
CA SER A 423 13.70 9.52 -27.27
C SER A 423 13.01 10.89 -27.15
N GLY A 424 12.65 11.29 -25.93
CA GLY A 424 11.87 12.50 -25.66
C GLY A 424 10.37 12.34 -25.90
N GLU A 425 9.87 11.12 -26.12
CA GLU A 425 8.43 10.82 -26.16
C GLU A 425 7.78 10.99 -24.78
N VAL A 426 8.56 10.77 -23.72
CA VAL A 426 8.23 11.16 -22.35
C VAL A 426 9.12 12.34 -21.97
N SER A 427 8.50 13.42 -21.47
CA SER A 427 9.15 14.72 -21.37
C SER A 427 10.17 14.86 -20.22
N ALA A 428 10.11 14.00 -19.20
CA ALA A 428 11.04 13.98 -18.07
C ALA A 428 11.22 12.55 -17.50
N PRO A 429 12.26 12.29 -16.68
CA PRO A 429 12.48 10.98 -16.10
C PRO A 429 11.28 10.37 -15.37
N ILE A 430 11.23 9.04 -15.38
CA ILE A 430 10.19 8.25 -14.73
C ILE A 430 10.77 7.61 -13.47
N VAL A 431 10.07 7.76 -12.35
CA VAL A 431 10.35 7.00 -11.12
C VAL A 431 9.62 5.68 -11.20
N ILE A 432 10.32 4.58 -10.93
CA ILE A 432 9.75 3.22 -10.92
C ILE A 432 9.97 2.62 -9.53
N GLY A 433 8.90 2.16 -8.90
CA GLY A 433 8.97 1.56 -7.57
C GLY A 433 7.80 0.63 -7.31
N ARG A 434 7.50 0.42 -6.03
CA ARG A 434 6.40 -0.43 -5.56
C ARG A 434 6.06 -0.14 -4.12
N ASP A 435 4.99 -0.76 -3.64
CA ASP A 435 4.78 -0.94 -2.20
C ASP A 435 5.87 -1.86 -1.60
N HIS A 436 5.99 -1.87 -0.28
CA HIS A 436 6.81 -2.85 0.44
C HIS A 436 6.08 -4.20 0.57
N LEU A 437 4.76 -4.22 0.39
CA LEU A 437 4.00 -5.43 0.09
C LEU A 437 4.39 -5.90 -1.32
N ASP A 438 5.24 -6.91 -1.42
CA ASP A 438 5.61 -7.54 -2.69
C ASP A 438 6.21 -8.94 -2.41
N ALA A 439 6.27 -9.78 -3.43
CA ALA A 439 6.58 -11.20 -3.32
C ALA A 439 7.87 -11.51 -2.51
N GLY A 440 8.90 -10.68 -2.62
CA GLY A 440 10.21 -10.92 -2.01
C GLY A 440 10.59 -9.96 -0.89
N SER A 441 9.74 -9.00 -0.53
CA SER A 441 10.18 -7.82 0.23
C SER A 441 9.55 -7.67 1.60
N VAL A 442 8.81 -8.66 2.11
CA VAL A 442 8.12 -8.57 3.40
C VAL A 442 8.06 -9.90 4.12
N ALA A 443 8.23 -9.85 5.44
CA ALA A 443 7.85 -10.88 6.39
C ALA A 443 6.79 -10.30 7.34
N SER A 444 5.61 -10.92 7.37
CA SER A 444 4.41 -10.42 8.07
C SER A 444 3.43 -11.59 8.29
N PRO A 445 3.55 -12.31 9.42
CA PRO A 445 2.79 -13.55 9.69
C PRO A 445 1.27 -13.37 9.76
N ASN A 446 0.77 -12.15 9.97
CA ASN A 446 -0.66 -11.86 10.01
C ASN A 446 -1.17 -11.28 8.68
N ARG A 447 -0.35 -11.31 7.62
CA ARG A 447 -0.70 -10.76 6.29
C ARG A 447 0.04 -11.47 5.16
N GLU A 448 1.14 -10.93 4.64
CA GLU A 448 1.75 -11.42 3.40
C GLU A 448 2.32 -12.84 3.51
N THR A 449 2.83 -13.18 4.69
CA THR A 449 3.49 -14.47 4.93
C THR A 449 2.68 -15.34 5.88
N GLU A 450 1.38 -15.07 6.03
CA GLU A 450 0.46 -15.87 6.84
C GLU A 450 0.24 -17.27 6.25
N GLY A 451 0.55 -18.32 7.00
CA GLY A 451 0.37 -19.70 6.58
C GLY A 451 1.25 -20.04 5.38
N MET A 452 2.56 -19.79 5.46
CA MET A 452 3.49 -20.32 4.47
C MET A 452 3.44 -21.86 4.48
N LEU A 453 3.58 -22.48 3.31
CA LEU A 453 3.43 -23.94 3.15
C LEU A 453 4.38 -24.76 4.04
N ASP A 454 5.56 -24.22 4.31
CA ASP A 454 6.60 -24.81 5.16
C ASP A 454 6.62 -24.27 6.61
N GLY A 455 5.69 -23.37 6.95
CA GLY A 455 5.64 -22.69 8.26
C GLY A 455 6.69 -21.59 8.46
N SER A 456 7.32 -21.09 7.38
CA SER A 456 8.35 -20.04 7.43
C SER A 456 7.83 -18.61 7.63
N ASP A 457 6.59 -18.46 8.12
CA ASP A 457 5.85 -17.19 8.21
C ASP A 457 6.67 -16.04 8.79
N ALA A 458 7.42 -16.30 9.87
CA ALA A 458 8.16 -15.29 10.63
C ALA A 458 9.62 -15.08 10.20
N ILE A 459 10.10 -15.77 9.15
CA ILE A 459 11.49 -15.61 8.68
C ILE A 459 11.66 -14.26 7.99
N SER A 460 12.37 -13.33 8.64
CA SER A 460 12.61 -11.97 8.17
C SER A 460 13.96 -11.74 7.48
N ASP A 461 14.70 -12.82 7.17
CA ASP A 461 15.93 -12.74 6.37
C ASP A 461 15.64 -12.20 4.96
N TRP A 462 14.54 -12.64 4.35
CA TRP A 462 14.14 -12.29 2.98
C TRP A 462 14.02 -10.78 2.71
N PRO A 463 13.26 -9.99 3.49
CA PRO A 463 13.21 -8.54 3.27
C PRO A 463 14.56 -7.84 3.51
N ILE A 464 15.42 -8.35 4.40
CA ILE A 464 16.77 -7.82 4.59
C ILE A 464 17.61 -8.07 3.33
N LEU A 465 17.59 -9.31 2.82
CA LEU A 465 18.25 -9.68 1.58
C LEU A 465 17.71 -8.87 0.38
N ASN A 466 16.41 -8.60 0.32
CA ASN A 466 15.81 -7.76 -0.71
C ASN A 466 16.40 -6.34 -0.69
N ALA A 467 16.47 -5.70 0.47
CA ALA A 467 17.06 -4.38 0.60
C ALA A 467 18.55 -4.38 0.19
N LEU A 468 19.34 -5.32 0.70
CA LEU A 468 20.75 -5.43 0.37
C LEU A 468 20.98 -5.67 -1.13
N LEU A 469 20.20 -6.59 -1.72
CA LEU A 469 20.32 -6.94 -3.13
C LEU A 469 19.95 -5.78 -4.05
N ASN A 470 18.88 -5.04 -3.73
CA ASN A 470 18.48 -3.86 -4.48
C ASN A 470 19.49 -2.71 -4.34
N ALA A 471 20.12 -2.57 -3.17
CA ALA A 471 21.18 -1.58 -2.95
C ALA A 471 22.42 -1.88 -3.80
N VAL A 472 22.88 -3.14 -3.84
CA VAL A 472 24.01 -3.53 -4.71
C VAL A 472 23.64 -3.61 -6.19
N GLY A 473 22.36 -3.85 -6.51
CA GLY A 473 21.83 -3.87 -7.88
C GLY A 473 21.80 -2.48 -8.53
N GLY A 474 21.73 -1.43 -7.71
CA GLY A 474 21.79 -0.03 -8.13
C GLY A 474 20.44 0.66 -8.20
N ALA A 475 19.53 0.34 -7.28
CA ALA A 475 18.32 1.14 -7.09
C ALA A 475 18.70 2.60 -6.73
N THR A 476 17.86 3.58 -7.07
CA THR A 476 18.14 4.99 -6.76
C THR A 476 17.96 5.29 -5.29
N TRP A 477 16.96 4.70 -4.63
CA TRP A 477 16.92 4.61 -3.17
C TRP A 477 16.34 3.30 -2.69
N VAL A 478 16.79 2.89 -1.50
CA VAL A 478 16.39 1.64 -0.85
C VAL A 478 16.00 1.93 0.59
N SER A 479 14.98 1.25 1.06
CA SER A 479 14.46 1.41 2.41
C SER A 479 14.22 0.08 3.10
N PHE A 480 14.47 0.02 4.40
CA PHE A 480 14.09 -1.08 5.28
C PHE A 480 13.31 -0.57 6.48
N HIS A 481 12.06 -1.03 6.60
CA HIS A 481 11.10 -0.52 7.56
C HIS A 481 10.56 -1.67 8.43
N HIS A 482 9.99 -1.30 9.57
CA HIS A 482 9.39 -2.22 10.52
C HIS A 482 7.98 -1.76 10.92
N GLY A 483 7.06 -2.72 11.00
CA GLY A 483 5.69 -2.59 11.47
C GLY A 483 4.69 -2.02 10.48
N GLY A 484 5.06 -1.82 9.22
CA GLY A 484 4.17 -1.23 8.23
C GLY A 484 2.92 -2.08 7.98
N GLY A 485 1.78 -1.44 8.19
CA GLY A 485 0.44 -1.91 7.89
C GLY A 485 -0.17 -2.88 8.91
N VAL A 486 0.63 -3.70 9.60
CA VAL A 486 0.15 -4.57 10.70
C VAL A 486 0.54 -4.08 12.10
N GLY A 487 1.35 -3.02 12.19
CA GLY A 487 1.77 -2.39 13.44
C GLY A 487 3.15 -2.86 13.94
N ILE A 488 3.70 -2.10 14.89
CA ILE A 488 5.04 -2.36 15.48
C ILE A 488 5.10 -3.77 16.05
N GLY A 489 6.13 -4.53 15.67
CA GLY A 489 6.37 -5.91 16.13
C GLY A 489 5.87 -7.00 15.17
N TYR A 490 5.04 -6.65 14.18
CA TYR A 490 4.34 -7.64 13.34
C TYR A 490 4.87 -7.76 11.90
N SER A 491 5.72 -6.85 11.42
CA SER A 491 6.29 -6.97 10.08
C SER A 491 7.68 -6.34 9.92
N GLN A 492 8.49 -6.91 9.03
CA GLN A 492 9.74 -6.34 8.55
C GLN A 492 9.72 -6.36 7.02
N HIS A 493 10.07 -5.25 6.38
CA HIS A 493 9.91 -5.15 4.94
C HIS A 493 10.76 -4.07 4.27
N ALA A 494 11.06 -4.28 2.99
CA ALA A 494 11.91 -3.43 2.18
C ALA A 494 11.17 -2.79 1.01
N GLY A 495 11.56 -1.55 0.70
CA GLY A 495 11.15 -0.83 -0.50
C GLY A 495 12.34 -0.51 -1.36
N GLN A 496 12.13 -0.51 -2.68
CA GLN A 496 13.11 -0.05 -3.65
C GLN A 496 12.45 0.91 -4.63
N VAL A 497 13.22 1.89 -5.07
CA VAL A 497 12.83 2.78 -6.16
C VAL A 497 14.03 3.05 -7.06
N ILE A 498 13.80 3.05 -8.37
CA ILE A 498 14.79 3.28 -9.40
C ILE A 498 14.28 4.28 -10.44
N VAL A 499 15.17 5.14 -10.93
CA VAL A 499 14.84 6.18 -11.90
C VAL A 499 15.27 5.75 -13.30
N ALA A 500 14.33 5.84 -14.25
CA ALA A 500 14.59 5.78 -15.68
C ALA A 500 14.79 7.20 -16.20
N ASP A 501 16.05 7.61 -16.37
CA ASP A 501 16.44 8.97 -16.79
C ASP A 501 16.90 9.05 -18.26
N GLY A 502 16.69 7.98 -19.03
CA GLY A 502 17.05 7.90 -20.45
C GLY A 502 18.51 7.56 -20.70
N THR A 503 19.32 7.38 -19.64
CA THR A 503 20.75 7.09 -19.81
C THR A 503 21.02 5.60 -20.03
N PRO A 504 22.09 5.24 -20.78
CA PRO A 504 22.57 3.86 -20.86
C PRO A 504 22.99 3.29 -19.51
N GLU A 505 23.46 4.13 -18.59
CA GLU A 505 23.80 3.73 -17.23
C GLU A 505 22.54 3.33 -16.43
N ALA A 506 21.43 4.07 -16.59
CA ALA A 506 20.15 3.71 -15.96
C ALA A 506 19.60 2.41 -16.53
N ALA A 507 19.70 2.16 -17.84
CA ALA A 507 19.27 0.91 -18.45
C ALA A 507 19.92 -0.32 -17.78
N LYS A 508 21.23 -0.27 -17.49
CA LYS A 508 21.95 -1.34 -16.77
C LYS A 508 21.46 -1.53 -15.34
N ARG A 509 21.18 -0.44 -14.61
CA ARG A 509 20.64 -0.50 -13.25
C ARG A 509 19.22 -1.06 -13.24
N LEU A 510 18.38 -0.61 -14.18
CA LEU A 510 16.99 -1.06 -14.37
C LEU A 510 16.93 -2.56 -14.63
N GLU A 511 17.73 -3.05 -15.58
CA GLU A 511 17.80 -4.48 -15.88
C GLU A 511 18.16 -5.29 -14.63
N ARG A 512 19.20 -4.87 -13.87
CA ARG A 512 19.60 -5.57 -12.65
C ARG A 512 18.51 -5.55 -11.58
N VAL A 513 18.08 -4.36 -11.17
CA VAL A 513 17.15 -4.19 -10.03
C VAL A 513 15.78 -4.80 -10.34
N LEU A 514 15.21 -4.53 -11.51
CA LEU A 514 13.88 -5.04 -11.89
C LEU A 514 13.90 -6.53 -12.26
N THR A 515 15.06 -7.16 -12.29
CA THR A 515 15.22 -8.62 -12.34
C THR A 515 15.37 -9.20 -10.93
N THR A 516 16.28 -8.66 -10.11
CA THR A 516 16.60 -9.22 -8.80
C THR A 516 15.47 -9.02 -7.79
N ASP A 517 14.77 -7.88 -7.85
CA ASP A 517 13.70 -7.54 -6.92
C ASP A 517 12.52 -8.53 -6.97
N PRO A 518 11.82 -8.74 -8.12
CA PRO A 518 10.80 -9.79 -8.22
C PRO A 518 11.41 -11.20 -8.19
N GLY A 519 12.68 -11.35 -8.62
CA GLY A 519 13.36 -12.65 -8.64
C GLY A 519 13.52 -13.24 -7.26
N LEU A 520 13.85 -12.43 -6.26
CA LEU A 520 13.93 -12.88 -4.87
C LEU A 520 12.56 -13.33 -4.35
N GLY A 521 11.47 -12.74 -4.83
CA GLY A 521 10.10 -13.18 -4.52
C GLY A 521 9.80 -14.60 -5.00
N ILE A 522 10.19 -14.91 -6.23
CA ILE A 522 10.09 -16.28 -6.76
C ILE A 522 10.97 -17.23 -5.95
N VAL A 523 12.22 -16.85 -5.67
CA VAL A 523 13.15 -17.67 -4.87
C VAL A 523 12.59 -17.98 -3.50
N ARG A 524 12.06 -16.97 -2.78
CA ARG A 524 11.47 -17.11 -1.45
C ARG A 524 10.31 -18.11 -1.44
N HIS A 525 9.40 -18.01 -2.40
CA HIS A 525 8.25 -18.91 -2.47
C HIS A 525 8.62 -20.30 -2.98
N ALA A 526 9.59 -20.41 -3.88
CA ALA A 526 10.11 -21.71 -4.31
C ALA A 526 10.84 -22.43 -3.16
N ASP A 527 11.57 -21.71 -2.32
CA ASP A 527 12.21 -22.22 -1.11
C ASP A 527 11.18 -22.78 -0.11
N ALA A 528 10.07 -22.05 0.09
CA ALA A 528 8.93 -22.50 0.89
C ALA A 528 8.12 -23.66 0.27
N GLY A 529 8.51 -24.14 -0.93
CA GLY A 529 7.95 -25.34 -1.55
C GLY A 529 6.72 -25.13 -2.44
N TYR A 530 6.37 -23.88 -2.80
CA TYR A 530 5.23 -23.62 -3.69
C TYR A 530 5.51 -24.15 -5.11
N PRO A 531 4.70 -25.09 -5.65
CA PRO A 531 4.92 -25.67 -6.97
C PRO A 531 4.97 -24.65 -8.11
N GLU A 532 4.13 -23.62 -8.04
CA GLU A 532 4.03 -22.53 -9.00
C GLU A 532 5.34 -21.73 -9.04
N ALA A 533 5.88 -21.38 -7.87
CA ALA A 533 7.14 -20.66 -7.77
C ALA A 533 8.35 -21.51 -8.22
N ILE A 534 8.34 -22.81 -7.92
CA ILE A 534 9.35 -23.75 -8.43
C ILE A 534 9.30 -23.82 -9.96
N ALA A 535 8.09 -23.90 -10.53
CA ALA A 535 7.90 -23.89 -11.97
C ALA A 535 8.37 -22.57 -12.59
N ALA A 536 8.04 -21.43 -11.98
CA ALA A 536 8.49 -20.12 -12.41
C ALA A 536 10.03 -19.99 -12.36
N ALA A 537 10.67 -20.43 -11.28
CA ALA A 537 12.12 -20.44 -11.14
C ALA A 537 12.80 -21.24 -12.27
N LYS A 538 12.27 -22.44 -12.59
CA LYS A 538 12.78 -23.27 -13.68
C LYS A 538 12.55 -22.64 -15.05
N ARG A 539 11.34 -22.13 -15.31
CA ARG A 539 10.95 -21.48 -16.57
C ARG A 539 11.82 -20.26 -16.87
N HIS A 540 12.17 -19.48 -15.85
CA HIS A 540 12.99 -18.28 -15.98
C HIS A 540 14.50 -18.53 -15.82
N GLY A 541 14.93 -19.78 -15.55
CA GLY A 541 16.34 -20.12 -15.37
C GLY A 541 16.96 -19.46 -14.14
N ILE A 542 16.17 -19.21 -13.08
CA ILE A 542 16.67 -18.63 -11.84
C ILE A 542 17.61 -19.64 -11.18
N LYS A 543 18.84 -19.20 -10.91
CA LYS A 543 19.88 -20.05 -10.32
C LYS A 543 19.67 -20.17 -8.82
N MET A 544 18.96 -21.20 -8.39
CA MET A 544 18.78 -21.58 -6.99
C MET A 544 19.66 -22.79 -6.65
N PRO A 545 20.74 -22.65 -5.87
CA PRO A 545 21.69 -23.75 -5.63
C PRO A 545 21.09 -25.03 -5.05
N MET A 546 20.00 -24.92 -4.29
CA MET A 546 19.32 -26.04 -3.65
C MET A 546 18.12 -26.57 -4.44
N LEU A 547 17.70 -25.87 -5.50
CA LEU A 547 16.57 -26.28 -6.33
C LEU A 547 17.04 -27.34 -7.32
N LYS A 548 16.48 -28.55 -7.21
CA LYS A 548 16.80 -29.70 -8.06
C LYS A 548 16.09 -29.69 -9.40
#